data_AF-C0XG77-F1
#
_entry.id   AF-C0XG77-F1
#
_cell.length_a   1.000
_cell.length_b   1.000
_cell.length_c   1.000
_cell.angle_alpha   90.00
_cell.angle_beta   90.00
_cell.angle_gamma   90.00
#
_symmetry.space_group_name_H-M   'P 1'
#
loop_
_entity.id
_entity.type
_entity.pdbx_description
1 polymer ?
#
loop_
_entity_poly.entity_id
_entity_poly.type
_entity_poly.pdbx_seq_one_letter_code
_entity_poly.pdbx_strand_id
1 'polypeptide(L)' 'NGIVKVKYDIEHDGTVSHVRIMQAKPAGIFDEPVLTAMKSWRFERGQPVKDREFTFNFTTKPHNSVYGNGVPFR' A
#
# COMPACT_ATOMS: atom_id res chain seq x y z
N ASN A 1 -0.36 -14.16 8.21
CA ASN A 1 -1.09 -12.86 8.23
C ASN A 1 -0.19 -11.77 8.78
N GLY A 2 -0.34 -10.55 8.30
CA GLY A 2 0.47 -9.40 8.69
C GLY A 2 -0.28 -8.09 8.52
N ILE A 3 0.24 -7.03 9.12
CA ILE A 3 -0.35 -5.69 9.07
C ILE A 3 0.78 -4.67 8.96
N VAL A 4 0.61 -3.69 8.08
CA VAL A 4 1.50 -2.54 7.99
C VAL A 4 0.67 -1.27 8.02
N LYS A 5 0.91 -0.40 9.00
CA LYS A 5 0.33 0.93 9.07
C LYS A 5 1.36 1.93 8.59
N VAL A 6 0.96 2.78 7.67
CA VAL A 6 1.79 3.86 7.13
C VAL A 6 1.11 5.20 7.33
N LYS A 7 1.95 6.22 7.44
CA LYS A 7 1.58 7.62 7.41
C LYS A 7 2.31 8.27 6.23
N TYR A 8 1.63 9.09 5.45
CA TYR A 8 2.21 9.70 4.25
C TYR A 8 1.55 11.04 3.96
N ASP A 9 2.22 11.82 3.12
CA ASP A 9 1.74 13.12 2.68
C ASP A 9 1.38 13.03 1.18
N ILE A 10 0.38 13.80 0.78
CA ILE A 10 -0.02 14.00 -0.61
C ILE A 10 0.38 15.42 -0.98
N GLU A 11 1.22 15.53 -2.01
CA GLU A 11 1.70 16.80 -2.55
C GLU A 11 0.65 17.45 -3.47
N HIS A 12 0.87 18.72 -3.80
CA HIS A 12 -0.04 19.48 -4.66
C HIS A 12 -0.21 18.88 -6.07
N ASP A 13 0.79 18.17 -6.57
CA ASP A 13 0.78 17.47 -7.86
C ASP A 13 0.09 16.09 -7.80
N GLY A 14 -0.44 15.71 -6.63
CA GLY A 14 -1.10 14.44 -6.39
C GLY A 14 -0.14 13.27 -6.14
N THR A 15 1.16 13.53 -6.02
CA THR A 15 2.13 12.48 -5.67
C THR A 15 2.16 12.22 -4.17
N VAL A 16 2.60 11.00 -3.80
CA VAL A 16 2.80 10.62 -2.41
C VAL A 16 4.24 10.87 -2.01
N SER A 17 4.43 11.55 -0.88
CA SER A 17 5.72 11.86 -0.30
C SER A 17 5.77 11.51 1.19
N HIS A 18 6.97 11.63 1.77
CA HIS A 18 7.24 11.46 3.19
C HIS A 18 6.58 10.21 3.82
N VAL A 19 6.66 9.06 3.15
CA VAL A 19 6.07 7.82 3.64
C VAL A 19 6.83 7.34 4.89
N ARG A 20 6.09 7.15 5.99
CA ARG A 20 6.57 6.73 7.29
C ARG A 20 5.83 5.46 7.70
N ILE A 21 6.57 4.39 8.04
CA ILE A 21 5.97 3.16 8.57
C ILE A 21 5.75 3.35 10.07
N MET A 22 4.49 3.31 10.51
CA MET A 22 4.10 3.47 11.92
C MET A 22 4.06 2.14 12.66
N GLN A 23 3.66 1.07 11.97
CA GLN A 23 3.59 -0.26 12.53
C GLN A 23 3.81 -1.27 11.41
N ALA A 24 4.64 -2.29 11.63
CA ALA A 24 4.82 -3.40 10.70
C ALA A 24 4.88 -4.72 11.47
N LYS A 25 4.09 -5.71 11.04
CA LYS A 25 4.12 -7.07 11.59
C LYS A 25 3.93 -8.09 10.46
N PRO A 26 4.89 -9.02 10.28
CA PRO A 26 6.25 -9.03 10.82
C PRO A 26 7.08 -7.83 10.31
N ALA A 27 7.95 -7.30 11.16
CA ALA A 27 8.76 -6.11 10.84
C ALA A 27 9.80 -6.43 9.76
N GLY A 28 10.05 -5.49 8.84
CA GLY A 28 11.09 -5.59 7.82
C GLY A 28 10.75 -6.50 6.63
N ILE A 29 9.66 -7.27 6.67
CA ILE A 29 9.25 -8.17 5.57
C ILE A 29 8.39 -7.44 4.54
N PHE A 30 7.54 -6.53 5.01
CA PHE A 30 6.54 -5.85 4.16
C PHE A 30 6.87 -4.38 3.89
N ASP A 31 7.97 -3.89 4.45
CA ASP A 31 8.35 -2.48 4.42
C ASP A 31 8.71 -2.04 2.99
N GLU A 32 9.64 -2.74 2.34
CA GLU A 32 10.03 -2.46 0.94
C GLU A 32 8.90 -2.56 -0.08
N PRO A 33 8.07 -3.63 -0.12
CA PRO A 33 6.97 -3.71 -1.07
C PRO A 33 5.92 -2.62 -0.83
N VAL A 34 5.67 -2.24 0.43
CA VAL A 34 4.77 -1.12 0.77
C VAL A 34 5.35 0.20 0.26
N LEU A 35 6.63 0.48 0.52
CA LEU A 35 7.27 1.71 0.04
C LEU A 35 7.26 1.80 -1.49
N THR A 36 7.50 0.68 -2.18
CA THR A 36 7.49 0.59 -3.64
C THR A 36 6.08 0.84 -4.20
N ALA A 37 5.05 0.24 -3.59
CA ALA A 37 3.66 0.46 -3.99
C ALA A 37 3.22 1.92 -3.74
N MET A 38 3.56 2.49 -2.59
CA MET A 38 3.18 3.87 -2.24
C MET A 38 3.80 4.90 -3.21
N LYS A 39 5.02 4.66 -3.71
CA LYS A 39 5.66 5.54 -4.70
C LYS A 39 4.89 5.62 -6.03
N SER A 40 4.14 4.58 -6.40
CA SER A 40 3.36 4.56 -7.65
C SER A 40 1.98 5.18 -7.50
N TRP A 41 1.52 5.47 -6.28
CA TRP A 41 0.21 6.06 -6.05
C TRP A 41 0.11 7.48 -6.59
N ARG A 42 -1.03 7.79 -7.21
CA ARG A 42 -1.35 9.11 -7.73
C ARG A 42 -2.77 9.49 -7.29
N PHE A 43 -2.89 10.69 -6.75
CA PHE A 43 -4.12 11.29 -6.24
C PHE A 43 -4.52 12.49 -7.09
N GLU A 44 -5.71 13.03 -6.84
CA GLU A 44 -6.18 14.26 -7.47
C GLU A 44 -5.28 15.44 -7.10
N ARG A 45 -4.98 16.27 -8.11
CA ARG A 45 -4.15 17.47 -7.91
C ARG A 45 -4.92 18.57 -7.20
N GLY A 46 -4.20 19.46 -6.54
CA GLY A 46 -4.78 20.61 -5.84
C GLY A 46 -5.38 20.27 -4.47
N GLN A 47 -5.24 19.04 -4.01
CA GLN A 47 -5.69 18.58 -2.69
C GLN A 47 -4.50 18.05 -1.87
N PRO A 48 -3.55 18.90 -1.45
CA PRO A 48 -2.47 18.47 -0.60
C PRO A 48 -3.00 18.06 0.78
N VAL A 49 -2.52 16.92 1.29
CA VAL A 49 -2.92 16.38 2.59
C VAL A 49 -1.67 15.94 3.35
N LYS A 50 -1.59 16.26 4.63
CA LYS A 50 -0.48 15.82 5.49
C LYS A 50 -0.91 14.74 6.46
N ASP A 51 0.04 13.90 6.85
CA ASP A 51 -0.09 12.89 7.90
C ASP A 51 -1.25 11.91 7.67
N ARG A 52 -1.58 11.62 6.41
CA ARG A 52 -2.64 10.68 6.05
C ARG A 52 -2.23 9.27 6.41
N GLU A 53 -3.14 8.53 7.02
CA GLU A 53 -2.89 7.16 7.48
C GLU A 53 -3.51 6.12 6.53
N PHE A 54 -2.80 5.03 6.30
CA PHE A 54 -3.31 3.88 5.57
C PHE A 54 -2.80 2.57 6.17
N THR A 55 -3.63 1.54 6.16
CA THR A 55 -3.29 0.22 6.74
C THR A 55 -3.37 -0.86 5.68
N PHE A 56 -2.22 -1.48 5.40
CA PHE A 56 -2.12 -2.69 4.60
C PHE A 56 -2.39 -3.92 5.46
N ASN A 57 -3.34 -4.75 5.05
CA ASN A 57 -3.61 -6.03 5.67
C ASN A 57 -3.13 -7.16 4.77
N PHE A 58 -2.11 -7.89 5.21
CA PHE A 58 -1.55 -9.05 4.51
C PHE A 58 -2.19 -10.32 5.05
N THR A 59 -2.77 -11.12 4.15
CA THR A 59 -3.31 -12.43 4.50
C THR A 59 -2.57 -13.51 3.73
N THR A 60 -2.09 -14.51 4.46
CA THR A 60 -1.51 -15.73 3.90
C THR A 60 -2.66 -16.68 3.59
N LYS A 61 -3.55 -16.30 2.66
CA LYS A 61 -4.38 -17.33 2.03
C LYS A 61 -3.42 -18.16 1.18
N PRO A 62 -3.39 -19.50 1.32
CA PRO A 62 -2.60 -20.32 0.41
C PRO A 62 -3.05 -20.01 -1.02
N HIS A 63 -2.10 -19.73 -1.92
CA HIS A 63 -2.33 -19.48 -3.34
C HIS A 63 -2.74 -20.75 -4.11
N ASN A 64 -3.51 -21.64 -3.49
CA ASN A 64 -4.04 -22.86 -4.10
C ASN A 64 -5.55 -22.93 -3.89
N SER A 65 -6.25 -21.85 -4.21
CA SER A 65 -7.67 -21.92 -4.57
C SER A 65 -7.71 -21.96 -6.09
N VAL A 66 -7.98 -23.15 -6.62
CA VAL A 66 -8.26 -23.44 -8.02
C VAL A 66 -9.07 -22.30 -8.64
N TYR A 67 -8.60 -21.76 -9.77
CA TYR A 67 -9.32 -20.79 -10.60
C TYR A 67 -10.71 -21.35 -10.95
N GLY A 68 -11.71 -20.97 -10.17
CA GLY A 68 -13.10 -21.02 -10.58
C GLY A 68 -13.32 -19.99 -11.68
N ASN A 69 -13.38 -20.49 -12.92
CA ASN A 69 -13.98 -19.89 -14.12
C ASN A 69 -13.95 -18.35 -14.23
N GLY A 70 -12.94 -17.83 -14.92
CA GLY A 70 -13.01 -16.49 -15.49
C GLY A 70 -11.69 -15.72 -15.46
N VAL A 71 -10.67 -16.22 -16.15
CA VAL A 71 -9.58 -15.36 -16.61
C VAL A 71 -10.05 -14.59 -17.84
N PRO A 72 -9.89 -13.27 -17.88
CA PRO A 72 -9.49 -12.60 -19.10
C PRO A 72 -8.07 -12.07 -18.91
N PHE A 73 -7.11 -12.79 -19.48
CA PHE A 73 -5.84 -12.17 -19.87
C PHE A 73 -6.03 -11.58 -21.28
N ARG A 74 -6.21 -10.26 -21.35
CA ARG A 74 -5.40 -9.31 -22.11
C ARG A 74 -5.90 -7.90 -21.86
#